data_AF-F1Q5C9-F1
#
_entry.id   AF-F1Q5C9-F1
#
_cell.length_a   1.000
_cell.length_b   1.000
_cell.length_c   1.000
_cell.angle_alpha   90.00
_cell.angle_beta   90.00
_cell.angle_gamma   90.00
#
_symmetry.space_group_name_H-M   'P 1'
#
loop_
_entity.id
_entity.type
_entity.pdbx_description
1 polymer ?
#
loop_
_entity_poly.entity_id
_entity_poly.type
_entity_poly.pdbx_seq_one_letter_code
_entity_poly.pdbx_strand_id
1 'polypeptide(L)'
;MQFRLFSFALIVLNCVDYSHCQTQQSHRWRRNKRASYGAYPICKGCSVCSKDNGCMNCQPKLFLFLRRERMRQYGECLHACPSGYYGMRGTEINMCSRCRIDDCEACFSKDFCTKCKLGFYLHKGRCFEKCPEGFAPLEDTMECGEGCEVGQWSEWGTCARRNKTCGFKWGLETRTRHIVKKPPKDTIPCPTIAESRRCKMAMRHCRKGGSGKGHRTKDQKKKSNKQRLRLRAQNQHSDHLASIRAGQ
;
A
#
# COMPACT_ATOMS: atom_id res chain seq x y z
N MET A 1 -62.18 44.75 -46.04
CA MET A 1 -60.78 44.39 -46.36
C MET A 1 -59.97 45.67 -46.51
N GLN A 2 -59.31 46.14 -45.43
CA GLN A 2 -58.16 47.05 -45.50
C GLN A 2 -57.61 47.28 -44.08
N PHE A 3 -56.48 46.61 -43.80
CA PHE A 3 -55.68 46.75 -42.60
C PHE A 3 -55.08 48.17 -42.54
N ARG A 4 -55.51 48.99 -41.58
CA ARG A 4 -54.93 50.30 -41.30
C ARG A 4 -54.09 50.22 -40.02
N LEU A 5 -52.79 50.15 -40.28
CA LEU A 5 -51.58 50.36 -39.47
C LEU A 5 -51.68 51.47 -38.40
N PHE A 6 -52.53 51.32 -37.39
CA PHE A 6 -52.67 52.26 -36.26
C PHE A 6 -52.54 51.60 -34.89
N SER A 7 -51.56 50.72 -34.71
CA SER A 7 -51.21 50.17 -33.37
C SER A 7 -49.72 49.91 -33.12
N PHE A 8 -48.82 50.37 -34.01
CA PHE A 8 -47.37 50.24 -33.81
C PHE A 8 -46.66 51.56 -33.41
N ALA A 9 -47.38 52.68 -33.34
CA ALA A 9 -46.80 53.98 -32.98
C ALA A 9 -46.75 54.28 -31.46
N LEU A 10 -47.33 53.42 -30.61
CA LEU A 10 -47.32 53.59 -29.13
C LEU A 10 -46.42 52.59 -28.39
N ILE A 11 -45.74 51.69 -29.10
CA ILE A 11 -44.79 50.73 -28.49
C ILE A 11 -43.32 51.21 -28.65
N VAL A 12 -43.05 52.20 -29.51
CA VAL A 12 -41.70 52.77 -29.69
C VAL A 12 -41.41 53.94 -28.74
N LEU A 13 -42.38 54.37 -27.94
CA LEU A 13 -42.24 55.46 -26.95
C LEU A 13 -42.04 54.99 -25.50
N ASN A 14 -41.78 53.70 -25.27
CA ASN A 14 -41.47 53.15 -23.94
C ASN A 14 -40.19 52.30 -23.88
N CYS A 15 -39.31 52.38 -24.88
CA CYS A 15 -38.00 51.69 -24.89
C CYS A 15 -36.78 52.64 -24.98
N VAL A 16 -36.97 53.94 -24.73
CA VAL A 16 -35.89 54.94 -24.69
C VAL A 16 -35.90 55.71 -23.36
N ASP A 17 -36.43 55.12 -22.27
CA ASP A 17 -36.42 55.74 -20.94
C ASP A 17 -36.17 54.72 -19.79
N TYR A 18 -35.30 53.73 -20.05
CA TYR A 18 -34.77 52.84 -18.99
C TYR A 18 -33.24 52.73 -19.08
N SER A 19 -32.57 53.87 -19.27
CA SER A 19 -31.11 53.98 -19.32
C SER A 19 -30.63 55.29 -18.69
N HIS A 20 -31.24 55.69 -17.57
CA HIS A 20 -30.76 56.84 -16.80
C HIS A 20 -30.71 56.54 -15.31
N CYS A 21 -29.77 55.67 -14.92
CA CYS A 21 -29.24 55.67 -13.57
C CYS A 21 -27.85 55.03 -13.54
N GLN A 22 -26.81 55.79 -13.89
CA GLN A 22 -25.58 55.93 -13.10
C GLN A 22 -24.50 56.69 -13.88
N THR A 23 -24.31 57.93 -13.42
CA THR A 23 -22.98 58.51 -13.14
C THR A 23 -22.00 58.62 -14.30
N GLN A 24 -21.95 59.84 -14.83
CA GLN A 24 -20.74 60.65 -14.87
C GLN A 24 -19.43 59.98 -15.36
N GLN A 25 -18.99 60.45 -16.53
CA GLN A 25 -17.60 60.90 -16.69
C GLN A 25 -16.55 59.79 -16.90
N SER A 26 -16.55 59.13 -18.06
CA SER A 26 -15.36 58.37 -18.51
C SER A 26 -15.26 58.18 -20.03
N HIS A 27 -15.42 59.26 -20.82
CA HIS A 27 -15.05 59.29 -22.26
C HIS A 27 -13.71 60.01 -22.54
N ARG A 28 -12.77 59.98 -21.58
CA ARG A 28 -11.35 60.28 -21.82
C ARG A 28 -10.52 59.09 -21.33
N TRP A 29 -9.46 58.78 -22.06
CA TRP A 29 -8.48 57.70 -21.85
C TRP A 29 -8.71 56.40 -22.63
N ARG A 30 -8.68 56.58 -23.95
CA ARG A 30 -7.91 55.74 -24.87
C ARG A 30 -6.51 55.45 -24.27
N ARG A 31 -6.36 54.34 -23.55
CA ARG A 31 -5.06 53.67 -23.35
C ARG A 31 -5.33 52.21 -23.02
N ASN A 32 -5.02 51.35 -23.98
CA ASN A 32 -4.54 50.00 -23.72
C ASN A 32 -3.51 50.09 -22.59
N LYS A 33 -3.94 49.87 -21.33
CA LYS A 33 -3.03 49.45 -20.27
C LYS A 33 -2.66 48.02 -20.61
N ARG A 34 -1.74 47.87 -21.59
CA ARG A 34 -0.77 46.78 -21.54
C ARG A 34 -0.24 46.80 -20.13
N ALA A 35 -0.35 45.68 -19.42
CA ALA A 35 0.18 45.51 -18.08
C ALA A 35 1.56 46.18 -18.04
N SER A 36 1.66 47.27 -17.30
CA SER A 36 2.92 48.00 -17.16
C SER A 36 3.86 47.06 -16.43
N TYR A 37 4.85 46.53 -17.13
CA TYR A 37 5.97 45.76 -16.58
C TYR A 37 6.90 46.65 -15.72
N GLY A 38 6.34 47.63 -15.01
CA GLY A 38 7.03 48.60 -14.18
C GLY A 38 6.25 48.86 -12.89
N ALA A 39 6.91 48.58 -11.76
CA ALA A 39 6.65 49.01 -10.37
C ALA A 39 6.04 48.02 -9.35
N TYR A 40 5.64 46.80 -9.70
CA TYR A 40 5.31 45.78 -8.68
C TYR A 40 5.85 44.39 -9.06
N PRO A 41 6.87 43.86 -8.35
CA PRO A 41 7.46 42.55 -8.62
C PRO A 41 6.44 41.40 -8.65
N ILE A 42 5.33 41.58 -7.92
CA ILE A 42 4.26 40.59 -7.69
C ILE A 42 3.44 40.32 -8.96
N CYS A 43 3.40 41.25 -9.93
CA CYS A 43 2.59 41.11 -11.15
C CYS A 43 3.36 40.53 -12.36
N LYS A 44 4.54 39.92 -12.15
CA LYS A 44 5.30 39.32 -13.25
C LYS A 44 4.55 38.10 -13.81
N GLY A 45 4.34 38.06 -15.13
CA GLY A 45 3.61 36.96 -15.78
C GLY A 45 2.09 36.96 -15.51
N CYS A 46 1.54 38.07 -15.04
CA CYS A 46 0.12 38.22 -14.73
C CYS A 46 -0.66 38.87 -15.89
N SER A 47 -1.86 38.37 -16.20
CA SER A 47 -2.78 39.01 -17.17
C SER A 47 -3.70 40.03 -16.49
N VAL A 48 -4.18 39.74 -15.28
CA VAL A 48 -5.05 40.63 -14.49
C VAL A 48 -4.47 40.79 -13.08
N CYS A 49 -3.92 41.96 -12.77
CA CYS A 49 -3.29 42.24 -11.48
C CYS A 49 -4.06 43.30 -10.67
N SER A 50 -4.19 43.06 -9.37
CA SER A 50 -4.75 43.97 -8.37
C SER A 50 -3.66 44.50 -7.44
N LYS A 51 -3.85 45.72 -6.92
CA LYS A 51 -2.90 46.35 -5.99
C LYS A 51 -2.84 45.64 -4.64
N ASP A 52 -3.98 45.17 -4.12
CA ASP A 52 -4.08 44.60 -2.77
C ASP A 52 -3.94 43.08 -2.73
N ASN A 53 -4.45 42.41 -3.77
CA ASN A 53 -4.51 40.94 -3.86
C ASN A 53 -3.42 40.35 -4.77
N GLY A 54 -2.54 41.18 -5.36
CA GLY A 54 -1.56 40.72 -6.34
C GLY A 54 -2.22 40.19 -7.62
N CYS A 55 -1.66 39.15 -8.21
CA CYS A 55 -2.17 38.59 -9.45
C CYS A 55 -3.47 37.79 -9.24
N MET A 56 -4.48 38.04 -10.06
CA MET A 56 -5.74 37.28 -10.06
C MET A 56 -5.81 36.26 -11.20
N ASN A 57 -5.21 36.56 -12.35
CA ASN A 57 -5.14 35.61 -13.45
C ASN A 57 -3.75 35.63 -14.10
N CYS A 58 -3.17 34.45 -14.27
CA CYS A 58 -1.83 34.29 -14.81
C CYS A 58 -1.84 34.22 -16.34
N GLN A 59 -0.70 34.47 -16.96
CA GLN A 59 -0.51 34.12 -18.36
C GLN A 59 -0.65 32.59 -18.55
N PRO A 60 -1.07 32.12 -19.74
CA PRO A 60 -1.13 30.70 -20.03
C PRO A 60 0.21 30.00 -19.71
N LYS A 61 0.14 28.75 -19.23
CA LYS A 61 1.26 27.90 -18.77
C LYS A 61 1.83 28.21 -17.37
N LEU A 62 1.51 29.36 -16.76
CA LEU A 62 1.91 29.64 -15.37
C LEU A 62 0.87 29.11 -14.38
N PHE A 63 1.32 28.87 -13.15
CA PHE A 63 0.48 28.47 -12.03
C PHE A 63 0.26 29.65 -11.08
N LEU A 64 -0.99 29.90 -10.72
CA LEU A 64 -1.37 30.84 -9.68
C LEU A 64 -1.06 30.24 -8.31
N PHE A 65 -0.18 30.89 -7.55
CA PHE A 65 0.17 30.54 -6.19
C PHE A 65 -0.32 31.63 -5.24
N LEU A 66 -1.11 31.23 -4.22
CA LEU A 66 -1.58 32.14 -3.20
C LEU A 66 -0.60 32.17 -2.02
N ARG A 67 0.23 33.21 -1.98
CA ARG A 67 1.21 33.42 -0.92
C ARG A 67 0.56 34.15 0.24
N ARG A 68 0.71 33.60 1.45
CA ARG A 68 0.22 34.23 2.69
C ARG A 68 1.39 34.85 3.43
N GLU A 69 1.31 36.14 3.69
CA GLU A 69 2.30 36.91 4.43
C GLU A 69 1.59 37.71 5.53
N ARG A 70 1.75 37.25 6.78
CA ARG A 70 1.00 37.75 7.94
C ARG A 70 -0.52 37.63 7.69
N MET A 71 -1.21 38.77 7.62
CA MET A 71 -2.66 38.86 7.36
C MET A 71 -2.99 39.08 5.89
N ARG A 72 -2.00 39.36 5.03
CA ARG A 72 -2.23 39.55 3.59
C ARG A 72 -2.09 38.23 2.85
N GLN A 73 -2.92 38.04 1.83
CA GLN A 73 -2.81 36.96 0.90
C GLN A 73 -2.83 37.55 -0.50
N TYR A 74 -1.81 37.24 -1.29
CA TYR A 74 -1.69 37.74 -2.65
C TYR A 74 -1.35 36.61 -3.62
N GLY A 75 -1.82 36.74 -4.85
CA GLY A 75 -1.50 35.82 -5.93
C GLY A 75 -0.18 36.17 -6.61
N GLU A 76 0.61 35.14 -6.89
CA GLU A 76 1.87 35.19 -7.64
C GLU A 76 1.81 34.14 -8.75
N CYS A 77 2.39 34.43 -9.92
CA CYS A 77 2.42 33.49 -11.03
C CYS A 77 3.79 32.81 -11.12
N LEU A 78 3.82 31.49 -11.00
CA LEU A 78 5.04 30.69 -10.98
C LEU A 78 5.08 29.69 -12.14
N HIS A 79 6.28 29.35 -12.60
CA HIS A 79 6.47 28.28 -13.58
C HIS A 79 6.26 26.89 -12.96
N ALA A 80 6.59 26.73 -11.67
CA ALA A 80 6.42 25.52 -10.90
C ALA A 80 5.96 25.86 -9.48
N CYS A 81 5.17 24.98 -8.88
CA CYS A 81 4.69 25.18 -7.52
C CYS A 81 5.82 24.96 -6.50
N PRO A 82 5.83 25.72 -5.39
CA PRO A 82 6.84 25.57 -4.34
C PRO A 82 6.67 24.25 -3.57
N SER A 83 7.68 23.87 -2.78
CA SER A 83 7.66 22.66 -1.95
C SER A 83 6.42 22.58 -1.06
N GLY A 84 5.82 21.40 -0.96
CA GLY A 84 4.55 21.18 -0.26
C GLY A 84 3.31 21.62 -1.03
N TYR A 85 3.44 22.01 -2.30
CA TYR A 85 2.33 22.30 -3.21
C TYR A 85 2.46 21.48 -4.50
N TYR A 86 1.32 21.13 -5.10
CA TYR A 86 1.24 20.48 -6.40
C TYR A 86 0.45 21.35 -7.37
N GLY A 87 0.81 21.29 -8.65
CA GLY A 87 0.16 22.07 -9.70
C GLY A 87 -1.09 21.39 -10.22
N MET A 88 -2.25 22.06 -10.12
CA MET A 88 -3.49 21.62 -10.74
C MET A 88 -3.73 22.42 -12.02
N ARG A 89 -3.93 21.72 -13.15
CA ARG A 89 -4.31 22.36 -14.42
C ARG A 89 -5.82 22.37 -14.53
N GLY A 90 -6.44 23.51 -14.21
CA GLY A 90 -7.87 23.73 -14.40
C GLY A 90 -8.19 24.10 -15.85
N THR A 91 -9.48 24.15 -16.20
CA THR A 91 -9.94 24.59 -17.52
C THR A 91 -9.62 26.06 -17.76
N GLU A 92 -9.73 26.90 -16.72
CA GLU A 92 -9.54 28.35 -16.83
C GLU A 92 -8.18 28.82 -16.30
N ILE A 93 -7.71 28.25 -15.18
CA ILE A 93 -6.52 28.71 -14.46
C ILE A 93 -5.75 27.50 -13.93
N ASN A 94 -4.43 27.48 -14.12
CA ASN A 94 -3.58 26.52 -13.41
C ASN A 94 -3.27 27.07 -12.02
N MET A 95 -3.43 26.28 -10.97
CA MET A 95 -3.30 26.74 -9.58
C MET A 95 -2.43 25.79 -8.77
N CYS A 96 -1.60 26.34 -7.89
CA CYS A 96 -0.85 25.59 -6.90
C CYS A 96 -1.73 25.29 -5.68
N SER A 97 -1.94 24.00 -5.41
CA SER A 97 -2.69 23.53 -4.25
C SER A 97 -1.78 22.89 -3.22
N ARG A 98 -2.06 23.12 -1.94
CA ARG A 98 -1.25 22.57 -0.85
C ARG A 98 -1.42 21.04 -0.78
N CYS A 99 -0.32 20.34 -0.58
CA CYS A 99 -0.31 18.92 -0.27
C CYS A 99 -0.96 18.65 1.09
N ARG A 100 -1.98 17.79 1.13
CA ARG A 100 -2.70 17.43 2.36
C ARG A 100 -2.58 15.95 2.72
N ILE A 101 -1.74 15.21 2.01
CA ILE A 101 -1.48 13.80 2.28
C ILE A 101 -0.54 13.72 3.47
N ASP A 102 -0.89 12.89 4.45
CA ASP A 102 -0.07 12.68 5.64
C ASP A 102 1.29 12.08 5.27
N ASP A 103 2.34 12.58 5.91
CA ASP A 103 3.73 12.17 5.71
C ASP A 103 4.25 12.19 4.27
N CYS A 104 3.67 13.06 3.45
CA CYS A 104 4.10 13.33 2.09
C CYS A 104 4.98 14.59 2.01
N GLU A 105 6.14 14.50 1.36
CA GLU A 105 7.02 15.63 1.05
C GLU A 105 6.62 16.30 -0.27
N ALA A 106 6.34 15.50 -1.30
CA ALA A 106 5.91 15.97 -2.61
C ALA A 106 4.76 15.10 -3.12
N CYS A 107 3.67 15.76 -3.54
CA CYS A 107 2.53 15.11 -4.17
C CYS A 107 2.36 15.55 -5.62
N PHE A 108 1.82 14.65 -6.42
CA PHE A 108 1.43 14.91 -7.80
C PHE A 108 0.00 15.46 -7.88
N SER A 109 -0.89 14.93 -7.05
CA SER A 109 -2.29 15.32 -6.99
C SER A 109 -2.78 15.40 -5.55
N LYS A 110 -4.07 15.72 -5.36
CA LYS A 110 -4.72 15.76 -4.05
C LYS A 110 -4.57 14.46 -3.26
N ASP A 111 -4.62 13.33 -3.97
CA ASP A 111 -4.71 11.99 -3.37
C ASP A 111 -3.50 11.10 -3.71
N PHE A 112 -2.51 11.63 -4.45
CA PHE A 112 -1.35 10.89 -4.90
C PHE A 112 -0.04 11.58 -4.49
N CYS A 113 0.66 10.96 -3.55
CA CYS A 113 2.01 11.30 -3.13
C CYS A 113 3.04 10.67 -4.07
N THR A 114 4.11 11.40 -4.38
CA THR A 114 5.24 10.90 -5.18
C THR A 114 6.49 10.68 -4.34
N LYS A 115 6.62 11.37 -3.20
CA LYS A 115 7.75 11.24 -2.30
C LYS A 115 7.30 11.39 -0.85
N CYS A 116 7.50 10.35 -0.06
CA CYS A 116 7.22 10.35 1.37
C CYS A 116 8.33 11.03 2.16
N LYS A 117 8.01 11.48 3.37
CA LYS A 117 9.01 11.92 4.34
C LYS A 117 9.91 10.74 4.75
N LEU A 118 11.07 11.07 5.29
CA LEU A 118 12.03 10.08 5.80
C LEU A 118 11.37 9.14 6.83
N GLY A 119 11.60 7.84 6.67
CA GLY A 119 11.04 6.79 7.54
C GLY A 119 9.66 6.26 7.14
N PHE A 120 9.08 6.75 6.04
CA PHE A 120 7.80 6.27 5.50
C PHE A 120 7.98 5.66 4.12
N TYR A 121 7.25 4.58 3.86
CA TYR A 121 7.22 3.86 2.60
C TYR A 121 6.05 4.30 1.72
N LEU A 122 6.33 4.57 0.45
CA LEU A 122 5.32 4.89 -0.54
C LEU A 122 4.58 3.64 -1.01
N HIS A 123 3.25 3.64 -0.90
CA HIS A 123 2.38 2.59 -1.43
C HIS A 123 1.13 3.20 -2.06
N LYS A 124 0.92 2.96 -3.37
CA LYS A 124 -0.26 3.42 -4.13
C LYS A 124 -0.59 4.91 -3.93
N GLY A 125 0.44 5.77 -3.89
CA GLY A 125 0.28 7.21 -3.72
C GLY A 125 0.05 7.67 -2.28
N ARG A 126 0.22 6.81 -1.27
CA ARG A 126 0.16 7.18 0.15
C ARG A 126 1.40 6.71 0.90
N CYS A 127 1.66 7.33 2.04
CA CYS A 127 2.83 7.06 2.87
C CYS A 127 2.43 6.26 4.10
N PHE A 128 3.21 5.23 4.42
CA PHE A 128 2.96 4.35 5.56
C PHE A 128 4.27 4.09 6.32
N GLU A 129 4.20 4.03 7.65
CA GLU A 129 5.38 3.67 8.47
C GLU A 129 5.80 2.21 8.24
N LYS A 130 4.83 1.32 7.99
CA LYS A 130 5.04 -0.10 7.65
C LYS A 130 4.22 -0.47 6.43
N CYS A 131 4.80 -1.26 5.54
CA CYS A 131 4.08 -1.73 4.35
C CYS A 131 2.87 -2.61 4.71
N PRO A 132 1.76 -2.49 3.96
CA PRO A 132 0.57 -3.31 4.17
C PRO A 132 0.84 -4.79 3.84
N GLU A 133 -0.08 -5.67 4.27
CA GLU A 133 0.04 -7.12 4.05
C GLU A 133 0.21 -7.47 2.56
N GLY A 134 1.14 -8.39 2.27
CA GLY A 134 1.49 -8.79 0.92
C GLY A 134 2.55 -7.92 0.23
N PHE A 135 2.98 -6.83 0.87
CA PHE A 135 4.06 -5.96 0.37
C PHE A 135 5.25 -5.97 1.33
N ALA A 136 6.43 -5.73 0.78
CA ALA A 136 7.66 -5.64 1.56
C ALA A 136 8.33 -4.27 1.37
N PRO A 137 8.95 -3.72 2.42
CA PRO A 137 9.70 -2.47 2.31
C PRO A 137 10.94 -2.66 1.43
N LEU A 138 11.09 -1.79 0.43
CA LEU A 138 12.29 -1.67 -0.38
C LEU A 138 13.13 -0.50 0.14
N GLU A 139 14.21 -0.80 0.84
CA GLU A 139 15.06 0.23 1.48
C GLU A 139 15.69 1.19 0.45
N ASP A 140 16.08 0.67 -0.72
CA ASP A 140 16.76 1.46 -1.76
C ASP A 140 15.87 2.58 -2.34
N THR A 141 14.55 2.37 -2.40
CA THR A 141 13.60 3.30 -3.02
C THR A 141 12.62 3.92 -2.02
N MET A 142 12.57 3.45 -0.77
CA MET A 142 11.57 3.83 0.24
C MET A 142 10.13 3.60 -0.27
N GLU A 143 9.91 2.48 -0.97
CA GLU A 143 8.62 2.09 -1.54
C GLU A 143 8.20 0.72 -1.02
N CYS A 144 6.89 0.47 -1.01
CA CYS A 144 6.35 -0.86 -0.75
C CYS A 144 6.31 -1.67 -2.05
N GLY A 145 7.33 -2.52 -2.22
CA GLY A 145 7.40 -3.46 -3.33
C GLY A 145 6.35 -4.55 -3.22
N GLU A 146 5.79 -4.95 -4.36
CA GLU A 146 4.97 -6.15 -4.43
C GLU A 146 5.77 -7.33 -3.89
N GLY A 147 5.25 -7.92 -2.82
CA GLY A 147 5.81 -9.12 -2.26
C GLY A 147 5.60 -10.31 -3.20
N CYS A 148 6.08 -11.44 -2.74
CA CYS A 148 5.98 -12.69 -3.45
C CYS A 148 4.50 -13.15 -3.49
N GLU A 149 3.90 -13.16 -4.68
CA GLU A 149 2.52 -13.61 -4.86
C GLU A 149 2.49 -15.14 -4.86
N VAL A 150 1.71 -15.71 -3.95
CA VAL A 150 1.58 -17.16 -3.77
C VAL A 150 0.19 -17.61 -4.21
N GLY A 151 0.16 -18.73 -4.92
CA GLY A 151 -1.06 -19.31 -5.44
C GLY A 151 -1.94 -19.93 -4.36
N GLN A 152 -3.05 -20.50 -4.82
CA GLN A 152 -3.99 -21.19 -3.95
C GLN A 152 -3.33 -22.41 -3.30
N TRP A 153 -3.72 -22.69 -2.06
CA TRP A 153 -3.28 -23.90 -1.38
C TRP A 153 -3.79 -25.15 -2.09
N SER A 154 -2.94 -26.18 -2.18
CA SER A 154 -3.41 -27.51 -2.53
C SER A 154 -4.39 -28.03 -1.48
N GLU A 155 -5.15 -29.05 -1.86
CA GLU A 155 -5.82 -29.92 -0.90
C GLU A 155 -4.82 -30.48 0.12
N TRP A 156 -5.31 -30.75 1.33
CA TRP A 156 -4.50 -31.36 2.37
C TRP A 156 -4.06 -32.76 1.93
N GLY A 157 -2.75 -33.02 2.02
CA GLY A 157 -2.21 -34.34 1.75
C GLY A 157 -2.73 -35.40 2.71
N THR A 158 -2.45 -36.67 2.41
CA THR A 158 -2.93 -37.78 3.24
C THR A 158 -2.40 -37.69 4.67
N CYS A 159 -3.30 -37.72 5.66
CA CYS A 159 -2.92 -37.78 7.06
C CYS A 159 -2.12 -39.05 7.38
N ALA A 160 -0.84 -38.91 7.74
CA ALA A 160 0.06 -40.03 7.99
C ALA A 160 1.03 -39.78 9.15
N ARG A 161 1.53 -40.85 9.77
CA ARG A 161 2.62 -40.79 10.76
C ARG A 161 3.72 -41.77 10.36
N ARG A 162 4.95 -41.27 10.15
CA ARG A 162 6.09 -42.08 9.65
C ARG A 162 5.75 -42.84 8.36
N ASN A 163 5.16 -42.14 7.37
CA ASN A 163 4.67 -42.71 6.10
C ASN A 163 3.66 -43.86 6.24
N LYS A 164 2.94 -43.94 7.37
CA LYS A 164 1.90 -44.96 7.60
C LYS A 164 0.57 -44.29 7.92
N THR A 165 -0.49 -44.81 7.30
CA THR A 165 -1.89 -44.37 7.49
C THR A 165 -2.65 -45.22 8.53
N CYS A 166 -1.96 -46.12 9.21
CA CYS A 166 -2.52 -47.12 10.12
C CYS A 166 -1.67 -47.25 11.39
N GLY A 167 -2.25 -47.82 12.45
CA GLY A 167 -1.59 -48.08 13.73
C GLY A 167 -1.49 -46.87 14.67
N PHE A 168 -1.90 -45.68 14.23
CA PHE A 168 -1.85 -44.45 15.01
C PHE A 168 -3.21 -43.72 14.98
N LYS A 169 -3.55 -43.03 16.07
CA LYS A 169 -4.77 -42.20 16.20
C LYS A 169 -4.58 -40.78 15.63
N TRP A 170 -3.32 -40.36 15.48
CA TRP A 170 -2.94 -39.01 15.05
C TRP A 170 -1.80 -39.09 14.03
N GLY A 171 -1.87 -38.23 13.04
CA GLY A 171 -0.86 -38.05 12.01
C GLY A 171 -0.58 -36.57 11.75
N LEU A 172 0.22 -36.34 10.71
CA LEU A 172 0.48 -35.04 10.14
C LEU A 172 -0.04 -35.05 8.70
N GLU A 173 -0.72 -34.00 8.31
CA GLU A 173 -1.06 -33.73 6.91
C GLU A 173 -0.38 -32.44 6.50
N THR A 174 0.11 -32.40 5.27
CA THR A 174 0.86 -31.28 4.71
C THR A 174 0.16 -30.82 3.44
N ARG A 175 0.01 -29.51 3.28
CA ARG A 175 -0.43 -28.88 2.04
C ARG A 175 0.67 -27.98 1.51
N THR A 176 0.68 -27.77 0.21
CA THR A 176 1.66 -26.94 -0.47
C THR A 176 0.99 -25.96 -1.41
N ARG A 177 1.61 -24.80 -1.62
CA ARG A 177 1.23 -23.83 -2.66
C ARG A 177 2.48 -23.42 -3.45
N HIS A 178 2.31 -22.97 -4.68
CA HIS A 178 3.40 -22.48 -5.51
C HIS A 178 3.49 -20.95 -5.45
N ILE A 179 4.67 -20.41 -5.72
CA ILE A 179 4.87 -18.98 -5.95
C ILE A 179 4.43 -18.68 -7.38
N VAL A 180 3.45 -17.80 -7.54
CA VAL A 180 2.93 -17.34 -8.85
C VAL A 180 3.83 -16.23 -9.38
N LYS A 181 4.20 -15.26 -8.53
CA LYS A 181 5.07 -14.14 -8.89
C LYS A 181 6.20 -14.01 -7.88
N LYS A 182 7.42 -14.13 -8.37
CA LYS A 182 8.62 -13.87 -7.56
C LYS A 182 8.79 -12.36 -7.35
N PRO A 183 9.33 -11.94 -6.20
CA PRO A 183 9.60 -10.53 -5.99
C PRO A 183 10.69 -10.06 -6.95
N PRO A 184 10.69 -8.77 -7.34
CA PRO A 184 11.69 -8.23 -8.27
C PRO A 184 13.11 -8.21 -7.68
N LYS A 185 13.26 -8.32 -6.36
CA LYS A 185 14.56 -8.44 -5.68
C LYS A 185 14.54 -9.64 -4.73
N ASP A 186 15.65 -10.38 -4.71
CA ASP A 186 15.85 -11.56 -3.85
C ASP A 186 15.87 -11.23 -2.35
N THR A 187 15.89 -9.94 -1.97
CA THR A 187 15.83 -9.47 -0.58
C THR A 187 14.45 -9.62 0.06
N ILE A 188 13.39 -9.96 -0.69
CA ILE A 188 12.04 -10.11 -0.16
C ILE A 188 11.74 -11.60 0.07
N PRO A 189 11.78 -12.11 1.32
CA PRO A 189 11.45 -13.51 1.58
C PRO A 189 9.96 -13.77 1.33
N CYS A 190 9.68 -14.78 0.51
CA CYS A 190 8.32 -15.21 0.21
C CYS A 190 7.64 -15.81 1.44
N PRO A 191 6.30 -15.69 1.55
CA PRO A 191 5.56 -16.39 2.60
C PRO A 191 5.72 -17.91 2.44
N THR A 192 5.44 -18.66 3.51
CA THR A 192 5.63 -20.12 3.52
C THR A 192 4.79 -20.80 2.43
N ILE A 193 5.43 -21.70 1.69
CA ILE A 193 4.84 -22.48 0.60
C ILE A 193 4.40 -23.89 1.04
N ALA A 194 4.74 -24.29 2.26
CA ALA A 194 4.36 -25.56 2.84
C ALA A 194 3.82 -25.33 4.26
N GLU A 195 2.71 -25.98 4.56
CA GLU A 195 2.07 -25.94 5.88
C GLU A 195 1.71 -27.35 6.30
N SER A 196 2.00 -27.68 7.56
CA SER A 196 1.69 -28.99 8.14
C SER A 196 0.83 -28.84 9.38
N ARG A 197 -0.25 -29.63 9.48
CA ARG A 197 -1.12 -29.66 10.66
C ARG A 197 -1.32 -31.08 11.19
N ARG A 198 -1.67 -31.17 12.47
CA ARG A 198 -2.07 -32.45 13.08
C ARG A 198 -3.47 -32.83 12.61
N CYS A 199 -3.64 -34.11 12.30
CA CYS A 199 -4.88 -34.66 11.80
C CYS A 199 -5.24 -35.94 12.56
N LYS A 200 -6.54 -36.17 12.75
CA LYS A 200 -7.05 -37.34 13.47
C LYS A 200 -7.29 -38.47 12.46
N MET A 201 -6.74 -39.63 12.76
CA MET A 201 -6.82 -40.80 11.88
C MET A 201 -7.79 -41.82 12.46
N ALA A 202 -8.53 -42.50 11.59
CA ALA A 202 -9.25 -43.70 11.98
C ALA A 202 -8.24 -44.77 12.40
N MET A 203 -8.33 -45.21 13.65
CA MET A 203 -7.39 -46.16 14.22
C MET A 203 -7.59 -47.54 13.57
N ARG A 204 -6.79 -47.85 12.55
CA ARG A 204 -6.85 -49.13 11.82
C ARG A 204 -5.62 -49.95 12.16
N HIS A 205 -5.78 -51.25 12.37
CA HIS A 205 -4.63 -52.15 12.42
C HIS A 205 -3.96 -52.18 11.04
N CYS A 206 -2.65 -51.92 10.99
CA CYS A 206 -1.89 -52.09 9.76
C CYS A 206 -2.02 -53.53 9.30
N ARG A 207 -2.59 -53.74 8.10
CA ARG A 207 -2.59 -55.04 7.45
C ARG A 207 -1.13 -55.46 7.32
N LYS A 208 -0.83 -56.62 7.88
CA LYS A 208 0.52 -57.11 8.11
C LYS A 208 1.15 -57.49 6.75
N GLY A 209 1.58 -56.49 5.98
CA GLY A 209 2.39 -56.68 4.79
C GLY A 209 3.79 -57.13 5.22
N GLY A 210 4.10 -58.40 5.01
CA GLY A 210 5.46 -58.93 4.88
C GLY A 210 6.40 -58.96 6.09
N SER A 211 6.19 -58.20 7.17
CA SER A 211 7.04 -58.30 8.36
C SER A 211 6.40 -59.26 9.36
N GLY A 212 6.89 -60.50 9.38
CA GLY A 212 6.48 -61.53 10.33
C GLY A 212 6.53 -61.02 11.77
N LYS A 213 5.37 -60.71 12.36
CA LYS A 213 5.19 -61.01 13.79
C LYS A 213 5.22 -62.52 13.86
N GLY A 214 6.42 -63.08 13.96
CA GLY A 214 6.60 -64.43 14.46
C GLY A 214 5.86 -64.46 15.78
N HIS A 215 4.82 -65.27 15.84
CA HIS A 215 4.29 -65.69 17.13
C HIS A 215 5.46 -66.44 17.78
N ARG A 216 6.27 -65.73 18.58
CA ARG A 216 7.37 -66.36 19.31
C ARG A 216 6.73 -67.51 20.06
N THR A 217 7.10 -68.74 19.71
CA THR A 217 6.63 -69.92 20.43
C THR A 217 6.94 -69.71 21.92
N LYS A 218 6.14 -70.31 22.81
CA LYS A 218 6.31 -70.16 24.26
C LYS A 218 7.78 -70.39 24.66
N ASP A 219 8.48 -71.27 23.94
CA ASP A 219 9.92 -71.53 24.05
C ASP A 219 10.84 -70.40 23.61
N GLN A 220 10.57 -69.71 22.50
CA GLN A 220 11.37 -68.54 22.07
C GLN A 220 11.25 -67.38 23.08
N LYS A 221 10.07 -67.19 23.68
CA LYS A 221 9.87 -66.21 24.76
C LYS A 221 10.63 -66.62 26.03
N LYS A 222 10.64 -67.93 26.37
CA LYS A 222 11.36 -68.48 27.53
C LYS A 222 12.89 -68.36 27.36
N LYS A 223 13.44 -68.67 26.17
CA LYS A 223 14.87 -68.47 25.85
C LYS A 223 15.29 -67.00 25.93
N SER A 224 14.50 -66.09 25.36
CA SER A 224 14.79 -64.65 25.41
C SER A 224 14.76 -64.10 26.85
N ASN A 225 13.85 -64.59 27.69
CA ASN A 225 13.79 -64.18 29.09
C ASN A 225 14.94 -64.76 29.92
N LYS A 226 15.34 -66.03 29.67
CA LYS A 226 16.53 -66.66 30.29
C LYS A 226 17.82 -65.92 29.93
N GLN A 227 17.97 -65.49 28.68
CA GLN A 227 19.12 -64.71 28.24
C GLN A 227 19.17 -63.33 28.88
N ARG A 228 18.01 -62.66 29.01
CA ARG A 228 17.91 -61.37 29.72
C ARG A 228 18.23 -61.50 31.21
N LEU A 229 17.83 -62.60 31.86
CA LEU A 229 18.20 -62.88 33.25
C LEU A 229 19.70 -63.09 33.42
N ARG A 230 20.33 -63.86 32.51
CA ARG A 230 21.79 -64.08 32.52
C ARG A 230 22.57 -62.77 32.36
N LEU A 231 22.13 -61.89 31.46
CA LEU A 231 22.77 -60.59 31.26
C LEU A 231 22.65 -59.70 32.50
N ARG A 232 21.49 -59.71 33.17
CA ARG A 232 21.32 -58.99 34.46
C ARG A 232 22.24 -59.54 35.54
N ALA A 233 22.36 -60.86 35.66
CA ALA A 233 23.25 -61.47 36.64
C ALA A 233 24.72 -61.15 36.36
N GLN A 234 25.13 -61.12 35.08
CA GLN A 234 26.48 -60.70 34.69
C GLN A 234 26.76 -59.25 35.04
N ASN A 235 25.80 -58.34 34.76
CA ASN A 235 25.97 -56.94 35.12
C ASN A 235 26.07 -56.75 36.64
N GLN A 236 25.20 -57.40 37.42
CA GLN A 236 25.27 -57.35 38.89
C GLN A 236 26.60 -57.89 39.44
N HIS A 237 27.14 -58.95 38.84
CA HIS A 237 28.44 -59.48 39.22
C HIS A 237 29.57 -58.50 38.88
N SER A 238 29.50 -57.87 37.70
CA SER A 238 30.46 -56.84 37.29
C SER A 238 30.42 -55.62 38.22
N ASP A 239 29.21 -55.17 38.60
CA ASP A 239 29.02 -54.04 39.51
C ASP A 239 29.56 -54.35 40.91
N HIS A 240 29.36 -55.58 41.40
CA HIS A 240 29.91 -56.02 42.68
C HIS A 240 31.44 -56.08 42.66
N LEU A 241 32.04 -56.63 41.60
CA LEU A 241 33.50 -56.65 41.42
C LEU A 241 34.08 -55.23 41.31
N ALA A 242 33.38 -54.31 40.64
CA ALA A 242 33.77 -52.91 40.57
C ALA A 242 33.69 -52.22 41.95
N SER A 243 32.67 -52.51 42.75
CA SER A 243 32.53 -51.98 44.12
C SER A 243 33.62 -52.48 45.06
N ILE A 244 34.06 -53.74 44.94
CA ILE A 244 35.16 -54.29 45.75
C ILE A 244 36.48 -53.63 45.36
N ARG A 245 36.72 -53.39 44.06
CA ARG A 245 37.93 -52.70 43.57
C ARG A 245 38.00 -51.23 43.95
N ALA A 246 36.86 -50.57 44.18
CA ALA A 246 36.81 -49.18 44.61
C ALA A 246 36.95 -49.00 46.14
N GLY A 247 36.94 -50.11 46.90
CA GLY A 247 37.08 -50.12 48.37
C GLY A 247 38.44 -50.60 48.89
N GLN A 248 39.41 -50.84 47.99
CA GLN A 248 40.82 -51.07 48.29
C GLN A 248 41.64 -49.86 47.87
#